data_AF-A0A973J4T3-F1
#
_entry.id   AF-A0A973J4T3-F1
#
_cell.length_a   1.000
_cell.length_b   1.000
_cell.length_c   1.000
_cell.angle_alpha   90.00
_cell.angle_beta   90.00
_cell.angle_gamma   90.00
#
_symmetry.space_group_name_H-M   'P 1'
#
loop_
_entity.id
_entity.type
_entity.pdbx_description
1 polymer ?
#
loop_
_entity_poly.entity_id
_entity_poly.type
_entity_poly.pdbx_seq_one_letter_code
_entity_poly.pdbx_strand_id
1 'polypeptide(L)'
;MQYLTKRGYALLDVASALQKSIRRGDAKLAGYIAQELVASGYVEYVWKRLLTISAEDCHGIITQEIKALHESFVLVNKGKKELKGRIFVSKAVLILAHALKSRDADHLQCLMYDQKLGITDEEIEAEIRGLDRLEKVELPEYTYDVHTRNGRIAGKTKEMFFREEQQGLSPKAPGLFDNLL
;
A
#
# COMPACT_ATOMS: atom_id res chain seq x y z
N MET A 1 7.67 -20.79 21.59
CA MET A 1 6.51 -20.22 22.32
C MET A 1 5.72 -19.39 21.32
N GLN A 2 4.47 -19.73 21.04
CA GLN A 2 3.66 -19.01 20.05
C GLN A 2 2.95 -17.85 20.74
N TYR A 3 3.17 -16.61 20.27
CA TYR A 3 2.44 -15.45 20.76
C TYR A 3 1.05 -15.43 20.15
N LEU A 4 0.02 -15.42 20.98
CA LEU A 4 -1.38 -15.50 20.57
C LEU A 4 -2.15 -14.24 21.00
N THR A 5 -3.11 -13.83 20.19
CA THR A 5 -4.09 -12.81 20.59
C THR A 5 -5.13 -13.40 21.54
N LYS A 6 -5.97 -12.54 22.14
CA LYS A 6 -7.08 -12.97 23.01
C LYS A 6 -8.05 -13.92 22.32
N ARG A 7 -8.26 -13.77 21.02
CA ARG A 7 -9.10 -14.65 20.20
C ARG A 7 -8.35 -15.87 19.62
N GLY A 8 -7.10 -16.09 20.03
CA GLY A 8 -6.32 -17.28 19.67
C GLY A 8 -5.62 -17.21 18.32
N TYR A 9 -5.52 -16.04 17.68
CA TYR A 9 -4.77 -15.92 16.44
C TYR A 9 -3.27 -15.84 16.71
N ALA A 10 -2.45 -16.43 15.84
CA ALA A 10 -1.00 -16.23 15.89
C ALA A 10 -0.64 -14.77 15.59
N LEU A 11 0.20 -14.15 16.43
CA LEU A 11 0.56 -12.74 16.35
C LEU A 11 1.09 -12.34 14.97
N LEU A 12 1.96 -13.17 14.38
CA LEU A 12 2.57 -12.87 13.08
C LEU A 12 1.55 -12.93 11.93
N ASP A 13 0.59 -13.86 11.99
CA ASP A 13 -0.46 -14.00 10.98
C ASP A 13 -1.36 -12.77 10.96
N VAL A 14 -1.82 -12.32 12.15
CA VAL A 14 -2.64 -11.11 12.23
C VAL A 14 -1.85 -9.85 11.91
N ALA A 15 -0.56 -9.77 12.24
CA ALA A 15 0.28 -8.63 11.86
C ALA A 15 0.52 -8.55 10.34
N SER A 16 0.61 -9.70 9.69
CA SER A 16 0.67 -9.85 8.23
C SER A 16 -0.67 -9.46 7.58
N ALA A 17 -1.78 -9.91 8.16
CA ALA A 17 -3.12 -9.57 7.71
C ALA A 17 -3.44 -8.06 7.88
N LEU A 18 -2.98 -7.42 8.96
CA LEU A 18 -3.11 -5.97 9.16
C LEU A 18 -2.46 -5.18 8.02
N GLN A 19 -1.22 -5.51 7.67
CA GLN A 19 -0.51 -4.86 6.58
C GLN A 19 -1.19 -5.10 5.23
N LYS A 20 -1.54 -6.36 4.94
CA LYS A 20 -2.16 -6.73 3.67
C LYS A 20 -3.54 -6.12 3.48
N SER A 21 -4.33 -5.97 4.55
CA SER A 21 -5.64 -5.31 4.51
C SER A 21 -5.50 -3.81 4.29
N ILE A 22 -4.58 -3.13 4.99
CA ILE A 22 -4.29 -1.71 4.76
C ILE A 22 -3.80 -1.47 3.33
N ARG A 23 -2.85 -2.25 2.82
CA ARG A 23 -2.36 -2.16 1.43
C ARG A 23 -3.48 -2.22 0.39
N ARG A 24 -4.53 -2.99 0.67
CA ARG A 24 -5.71 -3.19 -0.21
C ARG A 24 -6.87 -2.25 0.09
N GLY A 25 -6.73 -1.34 1.04
CA GLY A 25 -7.79 -0.44 1.46
C GLY A 25 -8.97 -1.11 2.18
N ASP A 26 -8.81 -2.35 2.65
CA ASP A 26 -9.82 -3.04 3.48
C ASP A 26 -9.77 -2.51 4.91
N ALA A 27 -10.35 -1.33 5.11
CA ALA A 27 -10.41 -0.64 6.38
C ALA A 27 -11.16 -1.45 7.46
N LYS A 28 -12.14 -2.28 7.06
CA LYS A 28 -12.96 -3.07 7.99
C LYS A 28 -12.12 -4.18 8.61
N LEU A 29 -11.44 -4.99 7.79
CA LEU A 29 -10.57 -6.04 8.28
C LEU A 29 -9.37 -5.46 9.03
N ALA A 30 -8.74 -4.42 8.49
CA ALA A 30 -7.62 -3.74 9.14
C ALA A 30 -8.00 -3.21 10.53
N GLY A 31 -9.17 -2.57 10.64
CA GLY A 31 -9.69 -2.03 11.90
C GLY A 31 -9.95 -3.13 12.93
N TYR A 32 -10.58 -4.23 12.53
CA TYR A 32 -10.79 -5.39 13.40
C TYR A 32 -9.47 -5.95 13.94
N ILE A 33 -8.50 -6.19 13.06
CA ILE A 33 -7.20 -6.76 13.44
C ILE A 33 -6.45 -5.82 14.38
N ALA A 34 -6.39 -4.52 14.06
CA ALA A 34 -5.70 -3.55 14.91
C ALA A 34 -6.31 -3.49 16.31
N GLN A 35 -7.64 -3.54 16.43
CA GLN A 35 -8.31 -3.55 17.74
C GLN A 35 -8.08 -4.86 18.50
N GLU A 36 -8.06 -6.01 17.81
CA GLU A 36 -7.71 -7.29 18.43
C GLU A 36 -6.29 -7.29 19.00
N LEU A 37 -5.32 -6.75 18.26
CA LEU A 37 -3.94 -6.61 18.70
C LEU A 37 -3.82 -5.67 19.91
N VAL A 38 -4.49 -4.51 19.88
CA VAL A 38 -4.53 -3.59 21.03
C VAL A 38 -5.17 -4.26 22.25
N ALA A 39 -6.30 -4.93 22.07
CA ALA A 39 -7.01 -5.62 23.15
C ALA A 39 -6.16 -6.74 23.76
N SER A 40 -5.26 -7.33 22.97
CA SER A 40 -4.34 -8.40 23.37
C SER A 40 -3.03 -7.90 24.00
N GLY A 41 -2.88 -6.58 24.20
CA GLY A 41 -1.69 -6.00 24.84
C GLY A 41 -0.54 -5.70 23.87
N TYR A 42 -0.75 -5.81 22.57
CA TYR A 42 0.27 -5.60 21.53
C TYR A 42 0.25 -4.17 20.96
N VAL A 43 -0.19 -3.17 21.72
CA VAL A 43 -0.41 -1.80 21.20
C VAL A 43 0.86 -1.15 20.65
N GLU A 44 2.00 -1.29 21.33
CA GLU A 44 3.29 -0.78 20.85
C GLU A 44 3.71 -1.46 19.54
N TYR A 45 3.37 -2.75 19.39
CA TYR A 45 3.63 -3.48 18.16
C TYR A 45 2.73 -3.00 17.02
N VAL A 46 1.45 -2.70 17.29
CA VAL A 46 0.55 -2.09 16.31
C VAL A 46 1.12 -0.77 15.79
N TRP A 47 1.57 0.13 16.68
CA TRP A 47 2.14 1.41 16.26
C TRP A 47 3.40 1.25 15.40
N LYS A 48 4.31 0.33 15.78
CA LYS A 48 5.47 -0.02 14.95
C LYS A 48 5.04 -0.49 13.56
N ARG A 49 4.05 -1.39 13.48
CA ARG A 49 3.55 -1.90 12.19
C ARG A 49 2.90 -0.80 11.36
N LEU A 50 2.05 0.05 11.95
CA LEU A 50 1.42 1.17 11.24
C LEU A 50 2.44 2.16 10.69
N LEU A 51 3.53 2.41 11.42
CA LEU A 51 4.63 3.26 10.97
C LEU A 51 5.40 2.65 9.80
N THR A 52 5.67 1.33 9.83
CA THR A 52 6.27 0.63 8.69
C THR A 52 5.34 0.69 7.48
N ILE A 53 4.06 0.34 7.66
CA ILE A 53 3.06 0.34 6.58
C ILE A 53 2.89 1.73 5.96
N SER A 54 3.00 2.81 6.75
CA SER A 54 2.89 4.17 6.22
C SER A 54 4.04 4.56 5.30
N ALA A 55 5.25 4.04 5.55
CA ALA A 55 6.41 4.26 4.71
C ALA A 55 6.50 3.27 3.53
N GLU A 56 6.01 2.05 3.73
CA GLU A 56 6.18 0.94 2.79
C GLU A 56 5.04 0.84 1.76
N ASP A 57 3.81 1.14 2.17
CA ASP A 57 2.60 0.85 1.39
C ASP A 57 1.79 2.09 1.00
N CYS A 58 2.14 3.28 1.49
CA CYS A 58 1.37 4.51 1.28
C CYS A 58 2.19 5.60 0.58
N HIS A 59 1.53 6.34 -0.31
CA HIS A 59 2.10 7.50 -0.99
C HIS A 59 2.03 8.78 -0.13
N GLY A 60 2.93 9.72 -0.39
CA GLY A 60 2.94 11.05 0.20
C GLY A 60 3.53 11.10 1.62
N ILE A 61 3.25 12.19 2.33
CA ILE A 61 3.86 12.50 3.64
C ILE A 61 3.08 11.92 4.84
N ILE A 62 2.29 10.88 4.60
CA ILE A 62 1.33 10.33 5.57
C ILE A 62 2.00 9.76 6.84
N THR A 63 3.26 9.34 6.74
CA THR A 63 4.06 8.89 7.89
C THR A 63 4.14 9.96 8.99
N GLN A 64 4.14 11.25 8.66
CA GLN A 64 4.14 12.32 9.66
C GLN A 64 2.85 12.33 10.49
N GLU A 65 1.70 12.13 9.84
CA GLU A 65 0.40 12.03 10.51
C GLU A 65 0.34 10.83 11.45
N ILE A 66 0.92 9.68 11.05
CA ILE A 66 0.99 8.50 11.93
C ILE A 66 1.85 8.77 13.17
N LYS A 67 2.96 9.50 13.02
CA LYS A 67 3.80 9.93 14.16
C LYS A 67 3.02 10.87 15.10
N ALA A 68 2.30 11.85 14.56
CA ALA A 68 1.49 12.78 15.36
C ALA A 68 0.37 12.08 16.14
N LEU A 69 -0.29 11.09 15.51
CA LEU A 69 -1.31 10.27 16.18
C LEU A 69 -0.71 9.41 17.29
N HIS A 70 0.49 8.86 17.08
CA HIS A 70 1.21 8.12 18.11
C HIS A 70 1.64 9.03 19.28
N GLU A 71 2.16 10.22 19.01
CA GLU A 71 2.49 11.22 20.05
C GLU A 71 1.27 11.60 20.87
N SER A 72 0.12 11.83 20.20
CA SER A 72 -1.16 12.09 20.86
C SER A 72 -1.61 10.90 21.73
N PHE A 73 -1.44 9.67 21.22
CA PHE A 73 -1.71 8.46 21.98
C PHE A 73 -0.82 8.34 23.24
N VAL A 74 0.47 8.62 23.12
CA VAL A 74 1.41 8.62 24.26
C VAL A 74 1.00 9.68 25.28
N LEU A 75 0.68 10.90 24.82
CA LEU A 75 0.27 12.01 25.68
C LEU A 75 -0.94 11.65 26.55
N VAL A 76 -2.00 11.08 25.96
CA VAL A 76 -3.21 10.73 26.72
C VAL A 76 -3.01 9.56 27.68
N ASN A 77 -2.01 8.71 27.43
CA ASN A 77 -1.69 7.55 28.27
C ASN A 77 -0.61 7.84 29.31
N LYS A 78 0.06 8.99 29.27
CA LYS A 78 1.10 9.36 30.23
C LYS A 78 0.57 9.33 31.67
N GLY A 79 1.18 8.49 32.50
CA GLY A 79 0.80 8.31 33.91
C GLY A 79 -0.54 7.59 34.13
N LYS A 80 -1.12 6.96 33.10
CA LYS A 80 -2.36 6.18 33.23
C LYS A 80 -2.05 4.70 33.48
N LYS A 81 -2.80 4.09 34.40
CA LYS A 81 -2.74 2.65 34.66
C LYS A 81 -3.49 1.82 33.62
N GLU A 82 -4.56 2.39 33.06
CA GLU A 82 -5.36 1.76 32.00
C GLU A 82 -5.13 2.45 30.67
N LEU A 83 -5.02 1.63 29.62
CA LEU A 83 -4.80 2.11 28.26
C LEU A 83 -6.05 2.78 27.70
N LYS A 84 -5.91 4.05 27.31
CA LYS A 84 -6.91 4.88 26.62
C LYS A 84 -6.43 5.22 25.20
N GLY A 85 -7.24 5.97 24.45
CA GLY A 85 -6.80 6.51 23.16
C GLY A 85 -6.79 5.53 21.99
N ARG A 86 -7.54 4.41 22.05
CA ARG A 86 -7.69 3.47 20.90
C ARG A 86 -8.26 4.13 19.64
N ILE A 87 -8.88 5.30 19.80
CA ILE A 87 -9.34 6.14 18.69
C ILE A 87 -8.19 6.60 17.79
N PHE A 88 -6.99 6.87 18.34
CA PHE A 88 -5.82 7.26 17.57
C PHE A 88 -5.34 6.11 16.67
N VAL A 89 -5.32 4.88 17.19
CA VAL A 89 -5.03 3.68 16.39
C VAL A 89 -6.07 3.50 15.29
N SER A 90 -7.36 3.65 15.61
CA SER A 90 -8.44 3.52 14.63
C SER A 90 -8.33 4.56 13.52
N LYS A 91 -8.04 5.81 13.89
CA LYS A 91 -7.83 6.91 12.93
C LYS A 91 -6.63 6.65 12.04
N ALA A 92 -5.50 6.19 12.60
CA ALA A 92 -4.31 5.82 11.84
C ALA A 92 -4.62 4.72 10.81
N VAL A 93 -5.33 3.66 11.21
CA VAL A 93 -5.74 2.58 10.29
C VAL A 93 -6.60 3.12 9.15
N LEU A 94 -7.61 3.94 9.45
CA LEU A 94 -8.49 4.50 8.42
C LEU A 94 -7.73 5.42 7.46
N ILE A 95 -6.83 6.26 7.98
CA ILE A 95 -5.97 7.13 7.17
C ILE A 95 -5.13 6.29 6.21
N LEU A 96 -4.45 5.25 6.69
CA LEU A 96 -3.59 4.42 5.85
C LEU A 96 -4.39 3.57 4.86
N ALA A 97 -5.53 3.01 5.27
CA ALA A 97 -6.39 2.23 4.39
C ALA A 97 -6.95 3.08 3.24
N HIS A 98 -7.30 4.34 3.50
CA HIS A 98 -7.83 5.25 2.47
C HIS A 98 -6.76 6.07 1.73
N ALA A 99 -5.49 5.98 2.14
CA ALA A 99 -4.39 6.66 1.45
C ALA A 99 -4.23 6.17 0.01
N LEU A 100 -3.66 7.03 -0.85
CA LEU A 100 -3.02 6.55 -2.07
C LEU A 100 -1.87 5.59 -1.70
N LYS A 101 -1.68 4.54 -2.48
CA LYS A 101 -0.69 3.49 -2.20
C LYS A 101 0.55 3.66 -3.07
N SER A 102 1.71 3.39 -2.51
CA SER A 102 2.99 3.30 -3.24
C SER A 102 3.87 2.29 -2.53
N ARG A 103 4.64 1.52 -3.31
CA ARG A 103 5.61 0.51 -2.85
C ARG A 103 7.05 0.90 -3.16
N ASP A 104 7.28 2.12 -3.64
CA ASP A 104 8.59 2.51 -4.20
C ASP A 104 9.71 2.46 -3.17
N ALA A 105 9.43 2.82 -1.91
CA ALA A 105 10.40 2.75 -0.84
C ALA A 105 10.84 1.30 -0.55
N ASP A 106 9.90 0.36 -0.58
CA ASP A 106 10.15 -1.07 -0.42
C ASP A 106 10.90 -1.65 -1.62
N HIS A 107 10.43 -1.34 -2.83
CA HIS A 107 11.10 -1.77 -4.07
C HIS A 107 12.54 -1.26 -4.13
N LEU A 108 12.78 0.01 -3.77
CA LEU A 108 14.12 0.59 -3.71
C LEU A 108 15.00 -0.14 -2.69
N GLN A 109 14.48 -0.41 -1.49
CA GLN A 109 15.21 -1.15 -0.47
C GLN A 109 15.56 -2.57 -0.92
N CYS A 110 14.60 -3.30 -1.50
CA CYS A 110 14.84 -4.62 -2.06
C CYS A 110 15.88 -4.60 -3.19
N LEU A 111 15.80 -3.64 -4.11
CA LEU A 111 16.77 -3.50 -5.20
C LEU A 111 18.18 -3.18 -4.72
N MET A 112 18.33 -2.37 -3.68
CA MET A 112 19.64 -1.89 -3.22
C MET A 112 20.32 -2.81 -2.21
N TYR A 113 19.57 -3.46 -1.34
CA TYR A 113 20.11 -4.21 -0.20
C TYR A 113 19.80 -5.71 -0.26
N ASP A 114 18.68 -6.10 -0.87
CA ASP A 114 18.35 -7.51 -1.08
C ASP A 114 18.87 -7.93 -2.46
N GLN A 115 20.18 -7.77 -2.69
CA GLN A 115 20.91 -7.95 -3.97
C GLN A 115 20.68 -9.29 -4.71
N LYS A 116 19.88 -10.19 -4.15
CA LYS A 116 19.21 -11.28 -4.85
C LYS A 116 17.88 -11.57 -4.15
N LEU A 117 16.76 -11.06 -4.67
CA LEU A 117 15.52 -11.83 -4.58
C LEU A 117 15.62 -12.98 -5.59
N GLY A 118 16.38 -14.00 -5.21
CA GLY A 118 16.21 -15.42 -5.53
C GLY A 118 15.80 -15.86 -6.94
N ILE A 119 16.12 -15.13 -7.99
CA ILE A 119 15.95 -15.60 -9.36
C ILE A 119 17.36 -15.79 -9.92
N THR A 120 17.74 -17.03 -10.25
CA THR A 120 18.98 -17.28 -10.99
C THR A 120 18.83 -16.83 -12.43
N ASP A 121 19.94 -16.55 -13.12
CA ASP A 121 19.90 -16.23 -14.55
C ASP A 121 19.19 -17.36 -15.34
N GLU A 122 19.28 -18.62 -14.89
CA GLU A 122 18.53 -19.75 -15.48
C GLU A 122 17.01 -19.72 -15.21
N GLU A 123 16.57 -19.23 -14.05
CA GLU A 123 15.13 -19.07 -13.74
C GLU A 123 14.52 -17.91 -14.55
N ILE A 124 15.30 -16.83 -14.77
CA ILE A 124 14.95 -15.76 -15.72
C ILE A 124 14.82 -16.35 -17.13
N GLU A 125 15.79 -17.16 -17.57
CA GLU A 125 15.76 -17.79 -18.89
C GLU A 125 14.63 -18.81 -19.06
N ALA A 126 14.25 -19.55 -18.01
CA ALA A 126 13.17 -20.53 -18.05
C ALA A 126 11.80 -19.85 -18.18
N GLU A 127 11.60 -18.72 -17.50
CA GLU A 127 10.39 -17.90 -17.60
C GLU A 127 10.32 -17.18 -18.96
N ILE A 128 11.46 -16.69 -19.47
CA ILE A 128 11.58 -16.17 -20.85
C ILE A 128 11.26 -17.26 -21.87
N ARG A 129 11.74 -18.50 -21.70
CA ARG A 129 11.36 -19.65 -22.53
C ARG A 129 9.90 -20.09 -22.35
N GLY A 130 9.25 -19.70 -21.26
CA GLY A 130 7.81 -19.86 -21.04
C GLY A 130 6.99 -18.80 -21.75
N LEU A 131 7.49 -17.56 -21.77
CA LEU A 131 6.96 -16.44 -22.56
C LEU A 131 7.18 -16.65 -24.07
N ASP A 132 8.25 -17.36 -24.48
CA ASP A 132 8.49 -17.80 -25.87
C ASP A 132 7.43 -18.81 -26.36
N ARG A 133 6.65 -19.41 -25.45
CA ARG A 133 5.53 -20.30 -25.78
C ARG A 133 4.18 -19.57 -25.80
N LEU A 134 4.13 -18.31 -25.37
CA LEU A 134 2.98 -17.46 -25.62
C LEU A 134 3.11 -16.93 -27.05
N GLU A 135 2.21 -17.34 -27.93
CA GLU A 135 1.94 -16.55 -29.12
C GLU A 135 1.51 -15.15 -28.64
N LYS A 136 2.43 -14.20 -28.81
CA LYS A 136 2.29 -12.75 -28.69
C LYS A 136 1.04 -12.29 -27.92
N VAL A 137 1.20 -11.95 -26.64
CA VAL A 137 0.13 -11.33 -25.86
C VAL A 137 -0.22 -9.98 -26.50
N GLU A 138 -1.47 -9.84 -26.95
CA GLU A 138 -1.97 -8.57 -27.46
C GLU A 138 -2.06 -7.56 -26.32
N LEU A 139 -1.38 -6.42 -26.50
CA LEU A 139 -1.44 -5.34 -25.54
C LEU A 139 -2.79 -4.61 -25.67
N PRO A 140 -3.43 -4.23 -24.54
CA PRO A 140 -4.66 -3.45 -24.56
C PRO A 140 -4.49 -2.14 -25.32
N GLU A 141 -5.54 -1.68 -26.01
CA GLU A 141 -5.45 -0.50 -26.89
C GLU A 141 -5.03 0.80 -26.17
N TYR A 142 -5.46 0.96 -24.90
CA TYR A 142 -5.08 2.11 -24.06
C TYR A 142 -3.57 2.22 -23.82
N THR A 143 -2.80 1.16 -24.14
CA THR A 143 -1.33 1.17 -24.05
C THR A 143 -0.71 2.17 -25.04
N TYR A 144 -1.37 2.47 -26.16
CA TYR A 144 -0.77 3.24 -27.25
C TYR A 144 -1.16 4.72 -27.20
N ASP A 145 -0.36 5.53 -26.49
CA ASP A 145 -0.51 6.98 -26.40
C ASP A 145 0.45 7.77 -27.32
N VAL A 146 0.39 9.11 -27.25
CA VAL A 146 1.28 10.04 -27.99
C VAL A 146 2.77 9.89 -27.66
N HIS A 147 3.11 9.24 -26.55
CA HIS A 147 4.49 8.95 -26.16
C HIS A 147 4.98 7.63 -26.76
N THR A 148 4.07 6.69 -27.06
CA THR A 148 4.40 5.45 -27.77
C THR A 148 4.61 5.65 -29.28
N ARG A 149 5.43 4.79 -29.91
CA ARG A 149 5.64 4.82 -31.37
C ARG A 149 4.36 4.51 -32.14
N ASN A 150 3.63 3.47 -31.72
CA ASN A 150 2.39 3.06 -32.37
C ASN A 150 1.29 4.11 -32.19
N GLY A 151 1.17 4.73 -31.01
CA GLY A 151 0.22 5.82 -30.82
C GLY A 151 0.58 7.06 -31.65
N ARG A 152 1.88 7.41 -31.80
CA ARG A 152 2.30 8.47 -32.73
C ARG A 152 1.97 8.15 -34.20
N ILE A 153 2.18 6.90 -34.62
CA ILE A 153 1.81 6.44 -35.98
C ILE A 153 0.28 6.46 -36.16
N ALA A 154 -0.47 6.09 -35.12
CA ALA A 154 -1.92 6.14 -35.06
C ALA A 154 -2.49 7.55 -34.85
N GLY A 155 -1.64 8.59 -34.85
CA GLY A 155 -2.07 9.99 -34.76
C GLY A 155 -2.52 10.45 -33.38
N LYS A 156 -2.23 9.69 -32.30
CA LYS A 156 -2.52 10.11 -30.93
C LYS A 156 -1.81 11.42 -30.62
N THR A 157 -2.54 12.35 -30.02
CA THR A 157 -2.05 13.68 -29.65
C THR A 157 -1.94 13.83 -28.13
N LYS A 158 -1.23 14.87 -27.67
CA LYS A 158 -1.18 15.21 -26.24
C LYS A 158 -2.54 15.55 -25.66
N GLU A 159 -3.44 16.12 -26.46
CA GLU A 159 -4.81 16.40 -26.02
C GLU A 159 -5.58 15.10 -25.77
N MET A 160 -5.49 14.14 -26.70
CA MET A 160 -6.12 12.83 -26.54
C MET A 160 -5.58 12.10 -25.32
N PHE A 161 -4.27 12.09 -25.14
CA PHE A 161 -3.61 11.54 -23.94
C PHE A 161 -4.16 12.16 -22.65
N PHE A 162 -4.23 13.50 -22.59
CA PHE A 162 -4.69 14.19 -21.38
C PHE A 162 -6.15 13.85 -21.02
N ARG A 163 -7.03 13.62 -22.01
CA ARG A 163 -8.42 13.21 -21.80
C ARG A 163 -8.55 11.71 -21.45
N GLU A 164 -7.85 10.84 -22.18
CA GLU A 164 -7.92 9.39 -22.02
C GLU A 164 -7.37 8.95 -20.65
N GLU A 165 -6.23 9.49 -20.22
CA GLU A 165 -5.65 9.21 -18.90
C GLU A 165 -6.54 9.71 -17.76
N GLN A 166 -7.17 10.87 -17.92
CA GLN A 166 -8.08 11.43 -16.90
C GLN A 166 -9.38 10.62 -16.77
N GLN A 167 -9.83 9.97 -17.84
CA GLN A 167 -10.99 9.07 -17.82
C GLN A 167 -10.65 7.68 -17.26
N GLY A 168 -9.39 7.24 -17.37
CA GLY A 168 -8.91 5.95 -16.86
C GLY A 168 -8.76 5.85 -15.34
N LEU A 169 -8.85 6.96 -14.59
CA LEU A 169 -8.70 6.95 -13.14
C LEU A 169 -9.88 6.27 -12.42
N SER A 170 -9.60 5.27 -11.56
CA SER A 170 -10.62 4.64 -10.73
C SER A 170 -10.10 4.13 -9.38
N PRO A 171 -10.66 4.60 -8.24
CA PRO A 171 -11.64 5.68 -8.14
C PRO A 171 -11.02 7.05 -8.45
N LYS A 172 -11.71 7.87 -9.25
CA LYS A 172 -11.27 9.22 -9.62
C LYS A 172 -11.59 10.23 -8.52
N ALA A 173 -10.60 11.03 -8.12
CA ALA A 173 -10.80 12.20 -7.27
C ALA A 173 -11.06 13.47 -8.12
N PRO A 174 -11.91 14.41 -7.67
CA PRO A 174 -12.14 15.65 -8.40
C PRO A 174 -10.87 16.50 -8.50
N GLY A 175 -10.48 16.88 -9.71
CA GLY A 175 -9.37 17.78 -10.01
C GLY A 175 -9.82 19.23 -10.22
N LEU A 176 -8.95 20.19 -9.87
CA LEU A 176 -9.19 21.63 -10.02
C LEU A 176 -9.47 22.08 -11.47
N PHE A 177 -9.00 21.31 -12.44
CA PHE A 177 -9.10 21.60 -13.87
C PHE A 177 -9.89 20.52 -14.63
N ASP A 178 -10.65 19.67 -13.93
CA ASP A 178 -11.46 18.62 -14.54
C ASP A 178 -12.52 19.20 -15.50
N ASN A 179 -12.91 20.45 -15.29
CA ASN A 179 -13.83 21.20 -16.15
C ASN A 179 -13.17 21.80 -17.41
N LEU A 180 -11.83 21.74 -17.51
CA LEU A 180 -11.06 22.25 -18.66
C LEU A 180 -10.69 21.13 -19.65
N LEU A 181 -11.09 19.90 -19.34
CA LEU A 181 -10.75 18.66 -20.01
C LEU A 181 -11.91 18.12 -20.85
#